data_AF-A0A2X3KPZ7-F1
#
_entry.id   AF-A0A2X3KPZ7-F1
#
_cell.length_a   1.000
_cell.length_b   1.000
_cell.length_c   1.000
_cell.angle_alpha   90.00
_cell.angle_beta   90.00
_cell.angle_gamma   90.00
#
_symmetry.space_group_name_H-M   'P 1'
#
loop_
_entity.id
_entity.type
_entity.pdbx_description
1 polymer ?
#
loop_
_entity_poly.entity_id
_entity_poly.type
_entity_poly.pdbx_seq_one_letter_code
_entity_poly.pdbx_strand_id
1 'polypeptide(L)'
;MKGEQFDRLSLLNDILPVYQQVLAELAKRGIEWVQIDEPALVLELPQAWLDAYKPAYDALQGQVKLLLTTYFEGVTPNLDTITALPVQGLHVDLVHGKDDVAELHKRLPSDWLLSAGLINGRNVWRADLTEKYAQIKDIVGKRDLWVASSCSLLHSPIDLSVETRLDAEVKSWFAFALQKCHELALLRDAAEQW
;
A
#
# COMPACT_ATOMS: atom_id res chain seq x y z
N MET A 1 14.04 38.56 -0.70
CA MET A 1 14.79 37.56 0.09
C MET A 1 14.36 36.18 -0.37
N LYS A 2 15.20 35.44 -1.10
CA LYS A 2 15.05 33.99 -1.13
C LYS A 2 15.35 33.55 0.31
N GLY A 3 14.35 32.97 1.00
CA GLY A 3 14.54 32.47 2.35
C GLY A 3 15.73 31.52 2.41
N GLU A 4 16.38 31.45 3.57
CA GLU A 4 17.47 30.49 3.81
C GLU A 4 17.08 29.10 3.34
N GLN A 5 18.06 28.35 2.84
CA GLN A 5 17.85 27.00 2.33
C GLN A 5 17.46 26.08 3.50
N PHE A 6 16.16 25.90 3.67
CA PHE A 6 15.58 25.11 4.74
C PHE A 6 15.65 23.61 4.41
N ASP A 7 16.44 22.87 5.18
CA ASP A 7 16.48 21.41 5.08
C ASP A 7 15.27 20.81 5.81
N ARG A 8 14.30 20.29 5.06
CA ARG A 8 13.11 19.64 5.63
C ARG A 8 13.45 18.41 6.45
N LEU A 9 14.53 17.70 6.11
CA LEU A 9 14.91 16.48 6.80
C LEU A 9 15.36 16.76 8.24
N SER A 10 15.86 17.98 8.51
CA SER A 10 16.23 18.41 9.86
C SER A 10 15.07 18.39 10.86
N LEU A 11 13.82 18.45 10.39
CA LEU A 11 12.62 18.39 11.23
C LEU A 11 12.25 16.97 11.69
N LEU A 12 12.87 15.93 11.14
CA LEU A 12 12.48 14.55 11.39
C LEU A 12 12.51 14.21 12.89
N ASN A 13 13.56 14.62 13.59
CA ASN A 13 13.70 14.33 15.01
C ASN A 13 12.64 15.04 15.87
N ASP A 14 12.12 16.17 15.41
CA ASP A 14 11.10 16.94 16.14
C ASP A 14 9.69 16.36 15.93
N ILE A 15 9.41 15.76 14.76
CA ILE A 15 8.09 15.21 14.44
C ILE A 15 7.91 13.77 14.95
N LEU A 16 8.98 12.97 15.06
CA LEU A 16 8.91 11.58 15.50
C LEU A 16 8.23 11.40 16.88
N PRO A 17 8.53 12.21 17.92
CA PRO A 17 7.83 12.11 19.20
C PRO A 17 6.31 12.29 19.09
N VAL A 18 5.84 13.10 18.14
CA VAL A 18 4.40 13.31 17.91
C VAL A 18 3.78 12.06 17.29
N TYR A 19 4.43 11.44 16.31
CA TYR A 19 3.98 10.16 15.74
C TYR A 19 3.96 9.04 16.78
N GLN A 20 4.98 8.96 17.64
CA GLN A 20 5.00 7.98 18.74
C GLN A 20 3.79 8.14 19.67
N GLN A 21 3.41 9.39 20.00
CA GLN A 21 2.21 9.65 20.80
C GLN A 21 0.94 9.17 20.09
N VAL A 22 0.80 9.45 18.79
CA VAL A 22 -0.35 8.98 18.00
C VAL A 22 -0.42 7.45 17.98
N LEU A 23 0.69 6.76 17.71
CA LEU A 23 0.73 5.29 17.69
C LEU A 23 0.42 4.69 19.08
N ALA A 24 0.92 5.30 20.16
CA ALA A 24 0.60 4.88 21.52
C ALA A 24 -0.89 5.06 21.85
N GLU A 25 -1.53 6.14 21.41
CA GLU A 25 -2.97 6.33 21.60
C GLU A 25 -3.82 5.35 20.79
N LEU A 26 -3.37 4.98 19.59
CA LEU A 26 -4.01 3.92 18.79
C LEU A 26 -3.86 2.55 19.48
N ALA A 27 -2.67 2.24 19.99
CA ALA A 27 -2.41 1.02 20.75
C ALA A 27 -3.31 0.89 21.99
N LYS A 28 -3.47 1.98 22.77
CA LYS A 28 -4.37 2.02 23.94
C LYS A 28 -5.84 1.73 23.60
N ARG A 29 -6.25 1.97 22.36
CA ARG A 29 -7.60 1.67 21.85
C ARG A 29 -7.73 0.26 21.29
N GLY A 30 -6.68 -0.55 21.36
CA GLY A 30 -6.65 -1.92 20.83
C GLY A 30 -6.50 -2.00 19.32
N ILE A 31 -6.01 -0.94 18.67
CA ILE A 31 -5.69 -0.99 17.22
C ILE A 31 -4.42 -1.82 17.04
N GLU A 32 -4.52 -2.90 16.27
CA GLU A 32 -3.38 -3.80 16.02
C GLU A 32 -2.51 -3.35 14.85
N TRP A 33 -3.12 -2.83 13.78
CA TRP A 33 -2.45 -2.42 12.55
C TRP A 33 -2.65 -0.94 12.27
N VAL A 34 -1.56 -0.26 11.92
CA VAL A 34 -1.57 1.11 11.42
C VAL A 34 -0.87 1.15 10.07
N GLN A 35 -1.57 1.71 9.10
CA GLN A 35 -1.00 2.01 7.79
C GLN A 35 -0.24 3.33 7.85
N ILE A 36 1.00 3.33 7.37
CA ILE A 36 1.80 4.56 7.18
C ILE A 36 2.15 4.66 5.70
N ASP A 37 1.68 5.73 5.07
CA ASP A 37 1.87 5.98 3.64
C ASP A 37 3.24 6.61 3.39
N GLU A 38 4.10 5.89 2.68
CA GLU A 38 5.44 6.31 2.24
C GLU A 38 5.58 6.22 0.70
N PRO A 39 4.72 6.89 -0.08
CA PRO A 39 4.79 6.82 -1.54
C PRO A 39 6.09 7.39 -2.12
N ALA A 40 6.85 8.17 -1.34
CA ALA A 40 8.17 8.65 -1.77
C ALA A 40 9.17 7.50 -2.02
N LEU A 41 8.97 6.33 -1.39
CA LEU A 41 9.83 5.15 -1.57
C LEU A 41 9.77 4.52 -2.95
N VAL A 42 8.84 4.93 -3.81
CA VAL A 42 8.81 4.49 -5.22
C VAL A 42 9.61 5.40 -6.15
N LEU A 43 10.14 6.51 -5.62
CA LEU A 43 10.92 7.50 -6.37
C LEU A 43 12.43 7.25 -6.25
N GLU A 44 13.20 7.90 -7.12
CA GLU A 44 14.64 8.07 -6.93
C GLU A 44 14.90 9.12 -5.84
N LEU A 45 15.27 8.66 -4.64
CA LEU A 45 15.53 9.52 -3.49
C LEU A 45 17.03 9.76 -3.30
N PRO A 46 17.45 10.97 -2.88
CA PRO A 46 18.82 11.20 -2.43
C PRO A 46 19.16 10.32 -1.22
N GLN A 47 20.42 9.88 -1.11
CA GLN A 47 20.86 8.93 -0.07
C GLN A 47 20.49 9.38 1.35
N ALA A 48 20.62 10.67 1.66
CA ALA A 48 20.27 11.20 2.99
C ALA A 48 18.79 10.95 3.37
N TRP A 49 17.88 10.92 2.40
CA TRP A 49 16.47 10.61 2.64
C TRP A 49 16.27 9.11 2.86
N LEU A 50 16.95 8.25 2.09
CA LEU A 50 16.91 6.79 2.29
C LEU A 50 17.46 6.42 3.68
N ASP A 51 18.59 7.01 4.06
CA ASP A 51 19.25 6.78 5.35
C ASP A 51 18.39 7.20 6.54
N ALA A 52 17.44 8.12 6.33
CA ALA A 52 16.56 8.63 7.37
C ALA A 52 15.38 7.69 7.70
N TYR A 53 14.99 6.78 6.79
CA TYR A 53 13.88 5.85 7.06
C TYR A 53 14.20 4.91 8.22
N LYS A 54 15.39 4.33 8.25
CA LYS A 54 15.76 3.38 9.30
C LYS A 54 15.64 3.97 10.71
N PRO A 55 16.27 5.11 11.06
CA PRO A 55 16.12 5.71 12.38
C PRO A 55 14.68 6.20 12.65
N ALA A 56 13.95 6.65 11.63
CA ALA A 56 12.55 7.02 11.78
C ALA A 56 11.70 5.82 12.23
N TYR A 57 11.77 4.71 11.49
CA TYR A 57 10.98 3.51 11.81
C TYR A 57 11.50 2.78 13.06
N ASP A 58 12.80 2.88 13.37
CA ASP A 58 13.34 2.43 14.65
C ASP A 58 12.69 3.17 15.83
N ALA A 59 12.37 4.46 15.68
CA ALA A 59 11.66 5.22 16.70
C ALA A 59 10.16 4.89 16.76
N LEU A 60 9.54 4.50 15.65
CA LEU A 60 8.10 4.26 15.56
C LEU A 60 7.66 2.83 15.90
N GLN A 61 8.57 1.84 15.84
CA GLN A 61 8.23 0.44 16.09
C GLN A 61 7.75 0.16 17.53
N GLY A 62 7.03 -0.96 17.70
CA GLY A 62 6.80 -1.60 19.01
C GLY A 62 5.46 -1.29 19.70
N GLN A 63 4.72 -0.26 19.28
CA GLN A 63 3.40 0.06 19.86
C GLN A 63 2.25 -0.68 19.15
N VAL A 64 2.33 -0.77 17.83
CA VAL A 64 1.35 -1.38 16.93
C VAL A 64 2.09 -1.99 15.74
N LYS A 65 1.45 -2.88 14.99
CA LYS A 65 2.00 -3.37 13.73
C LYS A 65 1.90 -2.28 12.68
N LEU A 66 2.99 -2.03 11.96
CA LEU A 66 3.09 -1.04 10.91
C LEU A 66 3.00 -1.73 9.55
N LEU A 67 2.04 -1.28 8.74
CA LEU A 67 1.97 -1.58 7.31
C LEU A 67 2.58 -0.40 6.56
N LEU A 68 3.79 -0.59 6.02
CA LEU A 68 4.44 0.39 5.15
C LEU A 68 3.73 0.40 3.81
N THR A 69 3.15 1.53 3.40
CA THR A 69 2.31 1.59 2.21
C THR A 69 2.89 2.46 1.12
N THR A 70 3.09 1.86 -0.05
CA THR A 70 3.62 2.52 -1.25
C THR A 70 2.62 2.40 -2.39
N TYR A 71 2.59 3.38 -3.29
CA TYR A 71 1.66 3.34 -4.42
C TYR A 71 2.14 4.22 -5.57
N PHE A 72 1.49 4.07 -6.74
CA PHE A 72 1.72 4.78 -8.01
C PHE A 72 2.88 4.28 -8.87
N GLU A 73 3.85 3.55 -8.30
CA GLU A 73 4.94 2.90 -9.03
C GLU A 73 5.47 1.71 -8.22
N GLY A 74 6.48 1.01 -8.74
CA GLY A 74 7.06 -0.17 -8.09
C GLY A 74 8.12 0.15 -7.04
N VAL A 75 8.30 -0.76 -6.08
CA VAL A 75 9.23 -0.60 -4.94
C VAL A 75 10.61 -1.21 -5.15
N THR A 76 10.78 -2.04 -6.19
CA THR A 76 12.02 -2.79 -6.45
C THR A 76 13.30 -1.96 -6.31
N PRO A 77 13.39 -0.71 -6.83
CA PRO A 77 14.61 0.10 -6.72
C PRO A 77 15.06 0.37 -5.28
N ASN A 78 14.12 0.50 -4.33
CA ASN A 78 14.40 0.83 -2.93
C ASN A 78 14.12 -0.35 -1.98
N LEU A 79 13.95 -1.56 -2.51
CA LEU A 79 13.53 -2.73 -1.72
C LEU A 79 14.52 -3.09 -0.60
N ASP A 80 15.83 -2.86 -0.80
CA ASP A 80 16.84 -3.10 0.24
C ASP A 80 16.71 -2.12 1.42
N THR A 81 16.30 -0.88 1.16
CA THR A 81 15.98 0.09 2.23
C THR A 81 14.73 -0.35 2.97
N ILE A 82 13.70 -0.76 2.23
CA ILE A 82 12.41 -1.19 2.78
C ILE A 82 12.57 -2.41 3.69
N THR A 83 13.25 -3.46 3.24
CA THR A 83 13.38 -4.72 4.00
C THR A 83 14.24 -4.58 5.26
N ALA A 84 15.01 -3.49 5.39
CA ALA A 84 15.75 -3.17 6.60
C ALA A 84 14.91 -2.47 7.69
N LEU A 85 13.68 -2.05 7.38
CA LEU A 85 12.83 -1.31 8.32
C LEU A 85 12.13 -2.27 9.31
N PRO A 86 11.96 -1.87 10.59
CA PRO A 86 11.28 -2.67 11.60
C PRO A 86 9.73 -2.62 11.49
N VAL A 87 9.21 -2.84 10.29
CA VAL A 87 7.76 -2.91 10.01
C VAL A 87 7.29 -4.36 9.93
N GLN A 88 5.97 -4.57 9.85
CA GLN A 88 5.35 -5.90 9.88
C GLN A 88 4.66 -6.26 8.57
N GLY A 89 4.58 -5.33 7.63
CA GLY A 89 4.11 -5.61 6.30
C GLY A 89 4.41 -4.49 5.32
N LEU A 90 4.23 -4.82 4.04
CA LEU A 90 4.40 -3.91 2.93
C LEU A 90 3.15 -3.94 2.04
N HIS A 91 2.62 -2.77 1.68
CA HIS A 91 1.68 -2.63 0.58
C HIS A 91 2.39 -2.18 -0.70
N VAL A 92 2.10 -2.87 -1.80
CA VAL A 92 2.68 -2.62 -3.13
C VAL A 92 1.58 -2.43 -4.17
N ASP A 93 1.72 -1.39 -5.01
CA ASP A 93 0.89 -1.19 -6.19
C ASP A 93 1.30 -2.16 -7.30
N LEU A 94 0.51 -3.22 -7.49
CA LEU A 94 0.70 -4.23 -8.56
C LEU A 94 -0.09 -3.90 -9.84
N VAL A 95 -0.67 -2.71 -9.92
CA VAL A 95 -1.38 -2.22 -11.10
C VAL A 95 -0.47 -1.35 -11.96
N HIS A 96 0.25 -0.42 -11.34
CA HIS A 96 1.19 0.48 -12.01
C HIS A 96 2.65 0.10 -11.75
N GLY A 97 2.94 -0.51 -10.59
CA GLY A 97 4.23 -1.11 -10.33
C GLY A 97 4.50 -2.29 -11.26
N LYS A 98 5.77 -2.44 -11.64
CA LYS A 98 6.26 -3.56 -12.46
C LYS A 98 6.98 -4.60 -11.61
N ASP A 99 6.75 -4.60 -10.30
CA ASP A 99 7.38 -5.53 -9.38
C ASP A 99 6.88 -6.95 -9.65
N ASP A 100 7.80 -7.91 -9.64
CA ASP A 100 7.46 -9.32 -9.74
C ASP A 100 7.04 -9.83 -8.35
N VAL A 101 5.79 -10.28 -8.23
CA VAL A 101 5.22 -10.78 -6.97
C VAL A 101 6.00 -11.98 -6.40
N ALA A 102 6.51 -12.86 -7.26
CA ALA A 102 7.29 -14.00 -6.82
C ALA A 102 8.66 -13.57 -6.29
N GLU A 103 9.25 -12.53 -6.88
CA GLU A 103 10.50 -11.94 -6.39
C GLU A 103 10.31 -11.18 -5.07
N LEU A 104 9.24 -10.38 -4.97
CA LEU A 104 8.84 -9.74 -3.71
C LEU A 104 8.66 -10.77 -2.60
N HIS A 105 7.93 -11.86 -2.86
CA HIS A 105 7.72 -12.92 -1.87
C HIS A 105 9.03 -13.53 -1.36
N LYS A 106 10.04 -13.71 -2.22
CA LYS A 106 11.36 -14.25 -1.83
C LYS A 106 12.20 -13.26 -1.04
N ARG A 107 12.17 -11.98 -1.41
CA ARG A 107 13.03 -10.94 -0.82
C ARG A 107 12.48 -10.33 0.45
N LEU A 108 11.15 -10.32 0.62
CA LEU A 108 10.52 -9.82 1.83
C LEU A 108 10.72 -10.80 2.99
N PRO A 109 10.89 -10.31 4.24
CA PRO A 109 10.92 -11.16 5.42
C PRO A 109 9.71 -12.11 5.47
N SER A 110 9.92 -13.36 5.85
CA SER A 110 8.91 -14.42 5.74
C SER A 110 7.69 -14.21 6.63
N ASP A 111 7.87 -13.49 7.74
CA ASP A 111 6.84 -13.13 8.71
C ASP A 111 6.09 -11.83 8.36
N TRP A 112 6.50 -11.13 7.30
CA TRP A 112 5.79 -9.94 6.86
C TRP A 112 4.47 -10.28 6.18
N LEU A 113 3.48 -9.45 6.44
CA LEU A 113 2.29 -9.35 5.62
C LEU A 113 2.63 -8.66 4.29
N LEU A 114 2.16 -9.22 3.17
CA LEU A 114 2.12 -8.49 1.89
C LEU A 114 0.69 -8.04 1.61
N SER A 115 0.49 -6.74 1.41
CA SER A 115 -0.76 -6.18 0.91
C SER A 115 -0.64 -5.93 -0.59
N ALA A 116 -1.30 -6.77 -1.38
CA ALA A 116 -1.25 -6.76 -2.84
C ALA A 116 -2.27 -5.79 -3.42
N GLY A 117 -1.80 -4.64 -3.90
CA GLY A 117 -2.61 -3.61 -4.56
C GLY A 117 -3.01 -4.00 -5.98
N LEU A 118 -4.11 -4.77 -6.12
CA LEU A 118 -4.54 -5.41 -7.37
C LEU A 118 -5.65 -4.64 -8.11
N ILE A 119 -6.48 -3.91 -7.37
CA ILE A 119 -7.62 -3.18 -7.94
C ILE A 119 -7.24 -1.71 -8.16
N ASN A 120 -7.30 -1.24 -9.41
CA ASN A 120 -6.87 0.12 -9.74
C ASN A 120 -7.70 1.18 -9.00
N GLY A 121 -7.07 1.97 -8.13
CA GLY A 121 -7.77 3.04 -7.39
C GLY A 121 -7.92 4.37 -8.14
N ARG A 122 -7.25 4.53 -9.29
CA ARG A 122 -7.14 5.79 -10.06
C ARG A 122 -8.00 5.85 -11.31
N ASN A 123 -8.50 4.71 -11.79
CA ASN A 123 -9.30 4.65 -13.01
C ASN A 123 -10.69 4.06 -12.74
N VAL A 124 -11.58 4.24 -13.71
CA VAL A 124 -12.97 3.79 -13.63
C VAL A 124 -13.21 2.41 -14.23
N TRP A 125 -12.17 1.75 -14.75
CA TRP A 125 -12.32 0.48 -15.44
C TRP A 125 -12.54 -0.66 -14.44
N ARG A 126 -13.45 -1.57 -14.80
CA ARG A 126 -13.64 -2.83 -14.11
C ARG A 126 -12.39 -3.68 -14.23
N ALA A 127 -11.99 -4.34 -13.15
CA ALA A 127 -10.82 -5.21 -13.14
C ALA A 127 -11.13 -6.59 -13.73
N ASP A 128 -10.18 -7.17 -14.46
CA ASP A 128 -10.18 -8.60 -14.75
C ASP A 128 -9.71 -9.36 -13.51
N LEU A 129 -10.66 -9.88 -12.72
CA LEU A 129 -10.34 -10.58 -11.46
C LEU A 129 -9.60 -11.90 -11.69
N THR A 130 -9.76 -12.53 -12.85
CA THR A 130 -9.04 -13.77 -13.18
C THR A 130 -7.57 -13.46 -13.39
N GLU A 131 -7.28 -12.40 -14.15
CA GLU A 131 -5.93 -11.89 -14.33
C GLU A 131 -5.31 -11.49 -12.98
N LYS A 132 -6.04 -10.72 -12.16
CA LYS A 132 -5.52 -10.27 -10.85
C LYS A 132 -5.27 -11.39 -9.86
N TYR A 133 -6.16 -12.38 -9.80
CA TYR A 133 -5.91 -13.58 -8.99
C TYR A 133 -4.68 -14.36 -9.51
N ALA A 134 -4.54 -14.49 -10.83
CA ALA A 134 -3.41 -15.21 -11.41
C ALA A 134 -2.04 -14.58 -11.09
N GLN A 135 -1.99 -13.26 -10.83
CA GLN A 135 -0.76 -12.58 -10.39
C GLN A 135 -0.29 -12.99 -9.00
N ILE A 136 -1.20 -13.34 -8.08
CA ILE A 136 -0.88 -13.66 -6.69
C ILE A 136 -1.03 -15.14 -6.33
N LYS A 137 -1.67 -15.95 -7.18
CA LYS A 137 -2.03 -17.35 -6.88
C LYS A 137 -0.85 -18.19 -6.34
N ASP A 138 0.37 -17.93 -6.80
CA ASP A 138 1.53 -18.75 -6.47
C ASP A 138 2.04 -18.49 -5.04
N ILE A 139 1.60 -17.40 -4.40
CA ILE A 139 1.98 -17.03 -3.03
C ILE A 139 0.82 -17.13 -2.03
N VAL A 140 -0.41 -17.37 -2.52
CA VAL A 140 -1.59 -17.65 -1.68
C VAL A 140 -1.30 -18.88 -0.81
N GLY A 141 -1.59 -18.78 0.49
CA GLY A 141 -1.34 -19.83 1.48
C GLY A 141 0.14 -20.01 1.88
N LYS A 142 1.08 -19.32 1.24
CA LYS A 142 2.54 -19.40 1.55
C LYS A 142 3.05 -18.23 2.39
N ARG A 143 2.25 -17.17 2.50
CA ARG A 143 2.55 -15.92 3.20
C ARG A 143 1.22 -15.28 3.62
N ASP A 144 1.27 -14.50 4.70
CA ASP A 144 0.16 -13.63 5.05
C ASP A 144 -0.06 -12.57 3.95
N LEU A 145 -1.22 -12.66 3.30
CA LEU A 145 -1.52 -11.90 2.09
C LEU A 145 -2.86 -11.18 2.26
N TRP A 146 -2.87 -9.87 2.03
CA TRP A 146 -4.09 -9.08 1.88
C TRP A 146 -4.27 -8.69 0.43
N VAL A 147 -5.51 -8.75 -0.05
CA VAL A 147 -5.92 -8.13 -1.32
C VAL A 147 -6.35 -6.70 -1.05
N ALA A 148 -5.84 -5.76 -1.85
CA ALA A 148 -6.06 -4.33 -1.64
C ALA A 148 -6.25 -3.58 -2.97
N SER A 149 -6.76 -2.35 -2.89
CA SER A 149 -6.69 -1.42 -4.01
C SER A 149 -5.24 -0.94 -4.19
N SER A 150 -4.86 -0.61 -5.42
CA SER A 150 -3.50 -0.18 -5.77
C SER A 150 -3.06 1.11 -5.10
N CYS A 151 -4.03 1.92 -4.66
CA CYS A 151 -3.88 3.16 -3.91
C CYS A 151 -5.25 3.50 -3.30
N SER A 152 -5.37 4.67 -2.68
CA SER A 152 -6.65 5.18 -2.20
C SER A 152 -7.71 5.28 -3.32
N LEU A 153 -8.94 4.86 -3.02
CA LEU A 153 -10.09 5.02 -3.92
C LEU A 153 -10.60 6.47 -4.00
N LEU A 154 -9.96 7.42 -3.31
CA LEU A 154 -10.23 8.86 -3.41
C LEU A 154 -10.18 9.38 -4.85
N HIS A 155 -9.44 8.71 -5.73
CA HIS A 155 -9.26 9.09 -7.13
C HIS A 155 -10.34 8.52 -8.06
N SER A 156 -11.28 7.73 -7.54
CA SER A 156 -12.41 7.17 -8.29
C SER A 156 -13.72 7.87 -7.88
N PRO A 157 -14.71 8.02 -8.79
CA PRO A 157 -16.05 8.41 -8.37
C PRO A 157 -16.64 7.38 -7.40
N ILE A 158 -17.69 7.75 -6.67
CA ILE A 158 -18.16 6.97 -5.52
C ILE A 158 -18.95 5.72 -5.94
N ASP A 159 -20.00 5.89 -6.74
CA ASP A 159 -20.94 4.80 -7.05
C ASP A 159 -21.39 4.85 -8.51
N LEU A 160 -21.17 3.76 -9.23
CA LEU A 160 -21.63 3.62 -10.61
C LEU A 160 -23.14 3.43 -10.69
N SER A 161 -23.80 2.95 -9.63
CA SER A 161 -25.23 2.63 -9.65
C SER A 161 -26.10 3.84 -9.98
N VAL A 162 -25.67 5.04 -9.56
CA VAL A 162 -26.37 6.31 -9.78
C VAL A 162 -26.20 6.89 -11.19
N GLU A 163 -25.34 6.31 -12.02
CA GLU A 163 -25.19 6.75 -13.41
C GLU A 163 -26.40 6.31 -14.25
N THR A 164 -27.20 7.29 -14.67
CA THR A 164 -28.46 7.09 -15.43
C THR A 164 -28.31 7.31 -16.93
N ARG A 165 -27.21 7.92 -17.37
CA ARG A 165 -26.98 8.32 -18.77
C ARG A 165 -26.13 7.33 -19.57
N LEU A 166 -25.52 6.37 -18.89
CA LEU A 166 -24.75 5.30 -19.52
C LEU A 166 -25.70 4.14 -19.85
N ASP A 167 -25.58 3.59 -21.05
CA ASP A 167 -26.25 2.34 -21.39
C ASP A 167 -25.66 1.17 -20.59
N ALA A 168 -26.39 0.05 -20.55
CA ALA A 168 -26.04 -1.10 -19.73
C ALA A 168 -24.71 -1.75 -20.15
N GLU A 169 -24.38 -1.73 -21.44
CA GLU A 169 -23.15 -2.34 -21.95
C GLU A 169 -21.94 -1.51 -21.52
N VAL A 170 -21.95 -0.20 -21.77
CA VAL A 170 -20.87 0.71 -21.35
C VAL A 170 -20.72 0.73 -19.82
N LYS A 171 -21.84 0.74 -19.09
CA LYS A 171 -21.84 0.66 -17.63
C LYS A 171 -21.20 -0.63 -17.12
N SER A 172 -21.28 -1.73 -17.87
CA SER A 172 -20.64 -3.00 -17.48
C SER A 172 -19.12 -2.96 -17.50
N TRP A 173 -18.51 -2.05 -18.27
CA TRP A 173 -17.05 -1.90 -18.37
C TRP A 173 -16.45 -1.12 -17.20
N PHE A 174 -17.29 -0.46 -16.41
CA PHE A 174 -16.84 0.39 -15.31
C PHE A 174 -17.02 -0.26 -13.94
N ALA A 175 -16.20 0.23 -13.01
CA ALA A 175 -16.27 0.02 -11.58
C ALA A 175 -15.82 1.31 -10.88
N PHE A 176 -16.69 1.90 -10.06
CA PHE A 176 -16.38 3.04 -9.20
C PHE A 176 -16.01 2.54 -7.80
N ALA A 177 -15.79 3.41 -6.81
CA ALA A 177 -15.26 3.03 -5.50
C ALA A 177 -16.07 1.89 -4.83
N LEU A 178 -17.40 1.98 -4.80
CA LEU A 178 -18.24 0.91 -4.25
C LEU A 178 -18.11 -0.42 -5.01
N GLN A 179 -18.08 -0.37 -6.34
CA GLN A 179 -17.91 -1.58 -7.15
C GLN A 179 -16.51 -2.18 -6.96
N LYS A 180 -15.46 -1.36 -6.82
CA LYS A 180 -14.10 -1.81 -6.51
C LYS A 180 -14.00 -2.48 -5.14
N CYS A 181 -14.78 -2.04 -4.14
CA CYS A 181 -14.90 -2.77 -2.88
C CYS A 181 -15.49 -4.18 -3.06
N HIS A 182 -16.47 -4.35 -3.97
CA HIS A 182 -16.98 -5.68 -4.30
C HIS A 182 -15.96 -6.53 -5.05
N GLU A 183 -15.19 -5.95 -5.98
CA GLU A 183 -14.09 -6.65 -6.66
C GLU A 183 -13.05 -7.18 -5.67
N LEU A 184 -12.70 -6.39 -4.65
CA LEU A 184 -11.79 -6.80 -3.57
C LEU A 184 -12.36 -7.95 -2.74
N ALA A 185 -13.65 -7.88 -2.39
CA ALA A 185 -14.30 -8.97 -1.65
C ALA A 185 -14.27 -10.30 -2.44
N LEU A 186 -14.55 -10.25 -3.75
CA LEU A 186 -14.48 -11.43 -4.62
C LEU A 186 -13.06 -12.01 -4.72
N LEU A 187 -12.03 -11.14 -4.82
CA LEU A 187 -10.64 -11.59 -4.83
C LEU A 187 -10.21 -12.21 -3.50
N ARG A 188 -10.65 -11.65 -2.37
CA ARG A 188 -10.41 -12.22 -1.04
C ARG A 188 -11.02 -13.61 -0.96
N ASP A 189 -12.31 -13.74 -1.32
CA ASP A 189 -13.03 -15.02 -1.23
C ASP A 189 -12.38 -16.09 -2.13
N ALA A 190 -11.82 -15.70 -3.28
CA ALA A 190 -11.05 -16.61 -4.13
C ALA A 190 -9.70 -17.03 -3.52
N ALA A 191 -9.03 -16.13 -2.78
CA ALA A 191 -7.77 -16.40 -2.11
C ALA A 191 -7.92 -17.24 -0.83
N GLU A 192 -9.06 -17.16 -0.14
CA GLU A 192 -9.34 -17.91 1.10
C GLU A 192 -9.83 -19.35 0.86
N GLN A 193 -10.17 -19.73 -0.37
CA GLN A 193 -10.68 -21.07 -0.70
C GLN A 193 -9.60 -22.18 -0.69
N TRP A 194 -8.39 -21.93 -0.17
CA TRP A 194 -7.24 -22.84 -0.20
C TRP A 194 -6.53 -22.95 1.16
#